data_AF-A0A1V4EWB9-F1
#
_entry.id   AF-A0A1V4EWB9-F1
#
_cell.length_a   1.000
_cell.length_b   1.000
_cell.length_c   1.000
_cell.angle_alpha   90.00
_cell.angle_beta   90.00
_cell.angle_gamma   90.00
#
_symmetry.space_group_name_H-M   'P 1'
#
loop_
_entity.id
_entity.type
_entity.pdbx_description
1 polymer ?
#
loop_
_entity_poly.entity_id
_entity_poly.type
_entity_poly.pdbx_seq_one_letter_code
_entity_poly.pdbx_strand_id
1 'polypeptide(L)'
;MHGVFLLKSYHSDRYRLYDESDFVRALRWQSEIHSQGLPCPQIRMHQGAQLHSTPSGQRFMVMTFCDGERFIPGQATYGQMHSLGAATGLMHQISWWER
;
A
#
# COMPACT_ATOMS: atom_id res chain seq x y z
N MET A 1 -5.98 -9.64 18.59
CA MET A 1 -5.75 -10.10 17.21
C MET A 1 -4.26 -10.37 17.08
N HIS A 2 -3.88 -11.60 16.73
CA HIS A 2 -2.48 -11.99 16.49
C HIS A 2 -2.29 -12.20 14.99
N GLY A 3 -1.17 -11.75 14.44
CA GLY A 3 -0.85 -11.85 13.02
C GLY A 3 0.48 -11.19 12.71
N VAL A 4 1.05 -11.48 11.54
CA VAL A 4 2.27 -10.84 11.06
C VAL A 4 1.89 -9.53 10.38
N PHE A 5 2.54 -8.45 10.80
CA PHE A 5 2.35 -7.12 10.23
C PHE A 5 3.67 -6.59 9.71
N LEU A 6 3.58 -5.71 8.71
CA LEU A 6 4.70 -4.95 8.21
C LEU A 6 4.58 -3.50 8.65
N LEU A 7 5.65 -2.98 9.26
CA LEU A 7 5.78 -1.56 9.57
C LEU A 7 6.65 -0.90 8.50
N LYS A 8 6.12 0.14 7.85
CA LYS A 8 6.87 0.98 6.91
C LYS A 8 7.15 2.32 7.57
N SER A 9 8.41 2.57 7.89
CA SER A 9 8.89 3.86 8.41
C SER A 9 9.40 4.73 7.25
N TYR A 10 9.03 6.00 7.21
CA TYR A 10 9.38 6.92 6.12
C TYR A 10 10.62 7.74 6.45
N HIS A 11 11.60 7.79 5.55
CA HIS A 11 12.77 8.63 5.75
C HIS A 11 12.38 10.11 5.90
N SER A 12 12.83 10.77 6.98
CA SER A 12 12.43 12.15 7.32
C SER A 12 12.66 13.14 6.19
N ASP A 13 13.85 13.08 5.57
CA ASP A 13 14.22 14.07 4.56
C ASP A 13 13.43 13.89 3.26
N ARG A 14 13.11 12.64 2.89
CA ARG A 14 12.24 12.36 1.74
C ARG A 14 10.80 12.73 2.03
N TYR A 15 10.33 12.47 3.25
CA TYR A 15 8.96 12.78 3.64
C TYR A 15 8.63 14.27 3.51
N ARG A 16 9.59 15.13 3.90
CA ARG A 16 9.46 16.59 3.78
C ARG A 16 9.29 17.11 2.35
N LEU A 17 9.61 16.30 1.33
CA LEU A 17 9.46 16.68 -0.08
C LEU A 17 8.02 16.53 -0.59
N TYR A 18 7.12 15.93 0.19
CA TYR A 18 5.76 15.62 -0.23
C TYR A 18 4.72 16.29 0.68
N ASP A 19 3.55 16.57 0.11
CA ASP A 19 2.38 16.98 0.89
C ASP A 19 1.83 15.76 1.66
N GLU A 20 1.66 15.91 2.97
CA GLU A 20 1.11 14.85 3.81
C GLU A 20 -0.33 14.48 3.41
N SER A 21 -1.11 15.44 2.91
CA SER A 21 -2.49 15.20 2.48
C SER A 21 -2.56 14.27 1.26
N ASP A 22 -1.65 14.45 0.29
CA ASP A 22 -1.49 13.55 -0.85
C ASP A 22 -1.10 12.14 -0.40
N PHE A 23 -0.22 12.07 0.59
CA PHE A 23 0.22 10.81 1.17
C PHE A 23 -0.95 10.07 1.84
N VAL A 24 -1.71 10.75 2.69
CA VAL A 24 -2.90 10.20 3.35
C VAL A 24 -3.95 9.78 2.33
N ARG A 25 -4.16 10.56 1.26
CA ARG A 25 -5.05 10.20 0.15
C ARG A 25 -4.60 8.89 -0.51
N ALA A 26 -3.31 8.72 -0.79
CA ALA A 26 -2.78 7.47 -1.34
C ALA A 26 -3.02 6.26 -0.42
N LEU A 27 -2.92 6.44 0.90
CA LEU A 27 -3.23 5.38 1.87
C LEU A 27 -4.72 5.01 1.89
N ARG A 28 -5.61 6.00 1.78
CA ARG A 28 -7.06 5.76 1.65
C ARG A 28 -7.35 4.94 0.40
N TRP A 29 -6.75 5.33 -0.73
CA TRP A 29 -6.87 4.60 -1.99
C TRP A 29 -6.43 3.15 -1.90
N GLN A 30 -5.29 2.87 -1.28
CA GLN A 30 -4.84 1.49 -1.08
C GLN A 30 -5.84 0.67 -0.25
N SER A 31 -6.47 1.27 0.77
CA SER A 31 -7.47 0.58 1.59
C SER A 31 -8.77 0.30 0.83
N GLU A 32 -9.16 1.21 -0.05
CA GLU A 32 -10.33 1.03 -0.94
C GLU A 32 -10.07 -0.02 -2.01
N ILE A 33 -8.89 0.00 -2.64
CA ILE A 33 -8.49 -1.03 -3.61
C ILE A 33 -8.49 -2.43 -2.95
N HIS A 34 -8.01 -2.53 -1.70
CA HIS A 34 -8.09 -3.76 -0.92
C HIS A 34 -9.54 -4.19 -0.66
N SER A 35 -10.43 -3.25 -0.28
CA SER A 35 -11.84 -3.57 0.02
C SER A 35 -12.58 -4.12 -1.21
N GLN A 36 -12.15 -3.71 -2.40
CA GLN A 36 -12.65 -4.20 -3.69
C GLN A 36 -11.99 -5.50 -4.18
N GLY A 37 -11.15 -6.14 -3.36
CA GLY A 37 -10.62 -7.48 -3.60
C GLY A 37 -9.33 -7.54 -4.41
N LEU A 38 -8.68 -6.40 -4.69
CA LEU A 38 -7.35 -6.41 -5.29
C LEU A 38 -6.30 -6.90 -4.28
N PRO A 39 -5.33 -7.72 -4.70
CA PRO A 39 -4.30 -8.26 -3.81
C PRO A 39 -3.27 -7.18 -3.45
N CYS A 40 -3.55 -6.42 -2.40
CA CYS A 40 -2.63 -5.46 -1.81
C CYS A 40 -2.68 -5.54 -0.27
N PRO A 41 -1.66 -5.01 0.45
CA PRO A 41 -1.71 -5.03 1.91
C PRO A 41 -2.84 -4.17 2.45
N GLN A 42 -3.60 -4.69 3.41
CA GLN A 42 -4.59 -3.91 4.16
C GLN A 42 -3.86 -2.98 5.12
N ILE A 43 -4.09 -1.67 5.02
CA ILE A 43 -3.55 -0.69 5.96
C ILE A 43 -4.34 -0.75 7.27
N ARG A 44 -3.62 -0.74 8.39
CA ARG A 44 -4.23 -0.73 9.72
C ARG A 44 -4.47 0.70 10.17
N MET A 45 -5.71 0.95 10.59
CA MET A 45 -6.08 2.21 11.20
C MET A 45 -5.93 2.12 12.72
N HIS A 46 -5.47 3.19 13.32
CA HIS A 46 -5.46 3.38 14.76
C HIS A 46 -5.93 4.81 15.06
N GLN A 47 -6.92 4.94 15.95
CA GLN A 47 -7.54 6.23 16.32
C GLN A 47 -7.99 7.05 15.09
N GLY A 48 -8.55 6.39 14.07
CA GLY A 48 -9.04 7.05 12.86
C GLY A 48 -7.95 7.46 11.86
N ALA A 49 -6.67 7.22 12.14
CA ALA A 49 -5.56 7.54 11.25
C ALA A 49 -4.93 6.29 10.63
N GLN A 50 -4.48 6.40 9.38
CA GLN A 50 -3.67 5.39 8.66
C GLN A 50 -2.15 5.68 8.75
N LEU A 51 -1.80 6.93 9.05
CA LEU A 51 -0.42 7.41 9.17
C LEU A 51 -0.17 7.86 10.59
N HIS A 52 0.90 7.35 11.18
CA HIS A 52 1.21 7.53 12.59
C HIS A 52 2.53 8.28 12.77
N SER A 53 2.72 8.86 13.96
CA SER A 53 3.98 9.48 14.35
C SER A 53 4.46 8.87 15.65
N THR A 54 5.77 8.67 15.77
CA THR A 54 6.41 8.49 17.08
C THR A 54 6.49 9.84 17.82
N PRO A 55 6.83 9.85 19.12
CA PRO A 55 7.14 11.09 19.84
C PRO A 55 8.29 11.91 19.24
N SER A 56 9.22 11.25 18.53
CA SER A 56 10.33 11.91 17.82
C SER A 56 9.94 12.50 16.46
N GLY A 57 8.69 12.40 16.04
CA GLY A 57 8.21 12.90 14.74
C GLY A 57 8.43 11.92 13.57
N GLN A 58 8.91 10.70 13.84
CA GLN A 58 9.11 9.69 12.81
C GLN A 58 7.74 9.21 12.28
N ARG A 59 7.49 9.38 10.99
CA ARG A 59 6.26 8.93 10.33
C ARG A 59 6.34 7.47 9.95
N PHE A 60 5.27 6.72 10.17
CA PHE A 60 5.18 5.32 9.80
C PHE A 60 3.73 4.87 9.57
N MET A 61 3.57 3.76 8.84
CA MET A 61 2.31 3.05 8.70
C MET A 61 2.46 1.57 9.04
N VAL A 62 1.34 0.92 9.37
CA VAL A 62 1.27 -0.52 9.63
C VAL A 62 0.29 -1.15 8.65
N MET A 63 0.65 -2.29 8.08
CA MET A 63 -0.19 -3.04 7.15
C MET A 63 -0.11 -4.55 7.40
N THR A 64 -1.06 -5.30 6.87
CA THR A 64 -0.97 -6.78 6.85
C THR A 64 0.27 -7.23 6.09
N PHE A 65 0.92 -8.28 6.57
CA PHE A 65 1.91 -8.97 5.75
C PHE A 65 1.19 -9.69 4.60
N CYS A 66 1.73 -9.60 3.39
CA CYS A 66 1.26 -10.37 2.24
C CYS A 66 2.25 -11.48 1.98
N ASP A 67 1.81 -12.72 2.18
CA ASP A 67 2.62 -13.89 1.84
C ASP A 67 2.83 -14.00 0.33
N GLY A 68 3.97 -14.56 -0.06
CA GLY A 68 4.34 -14.75 -1.45
C GLY A 68 5.85 -14.72 -1.64
N GLU A 69 6.27 -14.98 -2.88
CA GLU A 69 7.67 -15.04 -3.25
C GLU A 69 8.01 -13.90 -4.21
N ARG A 70 9.23 -13.37 -4.06
CA ARG A 70 9.76 -12.40 -5.02
C ARG A 70 10.29 -13.15 -6.23
N PHE A 71 9.84 -12.75 -7.40
CA PHE A 71 10.40 -13.26 -8.65
C PHE A 71 11.80 -12.69 -8.88
N ILE A 72 12.65 -13.49 -9.52
CA ILE A 72 13.93 -13.00 -10.03
C ILE A 72 13.64 -12.13 -11.26
N PRO A 73 14.25 -10.94 -11.38
CA PRO A 73 14.09 -10.09 -12.55
C PRO A 73 14.38 -10.86 -13.85
N GLY A 74 13.52 -10.70 -14.85
CA GLY A 74 13.64 -11.39 -16.14
C GLY A 74 13.13 -12.84 -16.16
N GLN A 75 12.61 -13.37 -15.05
CA GLN A 75 12.09 -14.75 -14.97
C GLN A 75 10.56 -14.83 -14.83
N ALA A 76 9.85 -13.72 -15.06
CA ALA A 76 8.40 -13.73 -15.05
C ALA A 76 7.87 -14.60 -16.22
N THR A 77 7.04 -15.58 -15.91
CA THR A 77 6.35 -16.40 -16.91
C THR A 77 5.27 -15.60 -17.63
N TYR A 78 4.85 -16.08 -18.81
CA TYR A 78 3.72 -15.49 -19.53
C TYR A 78 2.45 -15.38 -18.66
N GLY A 79 2.11 -16.43 -17.92
CA GLY A 79 0.94 -16.43 -17.03
C GLY A 79 1.03 -15.41 -15.90
N GLN A 80 2.22 -15.20 -15.33
CA GLN A 80 2.45 -14.18 -14.30
C GLN A 80 2.34 -12.77 -14.89
N MET A 81 2.91 -12.53 -16.08
CA MET A 81 2.81 -11.25 -16.78
C MET A 81 1.36 -10.93 -17.16
N HIS A 82 0.61 -11.93 -17.66
CA HIS A 82 -0.82 -11.79 -17.93
C HIS A 82 -1.61 -11.44 -16.65
N SER A 83 -1.34 -12.15 -15.54
CA SER A 83 -1.99 -11.90 -14.25
C SER A 83 -1.68 -10.51 -13.69
N LEU A 84 -0.42 -10.07 -13.82
CA LEU A 84 0.00 -8.70 -13.46
C LEU A 84 -0.75 -7.65 -14.29
N GLY A 85 -0.88 -7.87 -15.60
CA GLY A 85 -1.64 -6.99 -16.49
C GLY A 85 -3.11 -6.90 -16.11
N ALA A 86 -3.75 -8.04 -15.83
CA ALA A 86 -5.14 -8.09 -15.38
C ALA A 86 -5.35 -7.35 -14.05
N ALA A 87 -4.49 -7.58 -13.05
CA ALA A 87 -4.55 -6.87 -11.77
C ALA A 87 -4.33 -5.37 -11.95
N THR A 88 -3.39 -4.96 -12.79
CA THR A 88 -3.13 -3.54 -13.11
C THR A 88 -4.36 -2.90 -13.78
N GLY A 89 -5.01 -3.60 -14.72
CA GLY A 89 -6.22 -3.14 -15.38
C GLY A 89 -7.38 -2.92 -14.39
N LEU A 90 -7.57 -3.85 -13.46
CA LEU A 90 -8.56 -3.69 -12.38
C LEU A 90 -8.21 -2.51 -11.47
N MET A 91 -6.94 -2.36 -11.09
CA MET A 91 -6.49 -1.23 -10.27
C MET A 91 -6.84 0.10 -10.95
N HIS A 92 -6.61 0.22 -12.26
CA HIS A 92 -7.03 1.39 -13.02
C HIS A 92 -8.56 1.54 -13.02
N GLN A 93 -9.34 0.49 -13.25
CA GLN A 93 -10.80 0.63 -13.21
C GLN A 93 -11.32 1.20 -11.87
N ILE A 94 -10.67 0.85 -10.76
CA ILE A 94 -11.04 1.30 -9.41
C ILE A 94 -10.53 2.70 -9.11
N SER A 95 -9.31 3.04 -9.52
CA SER A 95 -8.70 4.33 -9.17
C SER A 95 -9.19 5.50 -10.04
N TRP A 96 -10.02 5.25 -11.05
CA TRP A 96 -10.48 6.28 -12.00
C TRP A 96 -11.79 6.97 -11.56
N TRP A 97 -12.35 6.64 -10.39
CA TRP A 97 -13.59 7.22 -9.88
C TRP A 97 -13.46 8.61 -9.21
N GLU A 98 -12.27 9.20 -9.09
CA GLU A 98 -12.05 10.59 -8.59
C GLU A 98 -11.75 11.63 -9.69
N ARG A 99 -12.20 11.42 -10.93
CA ARG A 99 -12.25 12.51 -11.93
C ARG A 99 -13.64 13.11 -12.04
#